data_AF-A0A957ITS9-F1
#
_entry.id   AF-A0A957ITS9-F1
#
_cell.length_a   1.000
_cell.length_b   1.000
_cell.length_c   1.000
_cell.angle_alpha   90.00
_cell.angle_beta   90.00
_cell.angle_gamma   90.00
#
_symmetry.space_group_name_H-M   'P 1'
#
loop_
_entity.id
_entity.type
_entity.pdbx_description
1 polymer ?
#
loop_
_entity_poly.entity_id
_entity_poly.type
_entity_poly.pdbx_seq_one_letter_code
_entity_poly.pdbx_strand_id
1 'polypeptide(L)'
;MRRNYLLTLFLIGGTALFLQLAWLIAPVHAQSCSHVTFRVDSTASLDRTAVCEAAQPWADKDIQTFVYITDQVTDNEGDWYQLLDAIETDAGFRSGENFDPNVLAFEASSSGDPWAATLTYGSNLFDTPLDQNESSRVQIANN
;
A
#
# COMPACT_ATOMS: atom_id res chain seq x y z
N MET A 1 -85.20 33.10 -19.79
CA MET A 1 -84.64 34.36 -19.28
C MET A 1 -83.11 34.27 -19.28
N ARG A 2 -82.46 35.37 -19.67
CA ARG A 2 -81.02 35.70 -19.75
C ARG A 2 -80.09 34.98 -18.73
N ARG A 3 -78.89 34.53 -19.13
CA ARG A 3 -77.58 35.26 -19.08
C ARG A 3 -76.36 34.33 -19.35
N ASN A 4 -75.45 34.80 -20.21
CA ASN A 4 -74.06 34.35 -20.41
C ASN A 4 -73.16 34.65 -19.19
N TYR A 5 -72.12 33.84 -18.94
CA TYR A 5 -70.72 34.21 -18.58
C TYR A 5 -69.81 32.96 -18.84
N LEU A 6 -68.98 32.90 -19.90
CA LEU A 6 -67.59 33.40 -20.08
C LEU A 6 -66.52 32.83 -19.13
N LEU A 7 -65.54 32.13 -19.73
CA LEU A 7 -64.09 31.97 -19.43
C LEU A 7 -63.67 31.67 -17.96
N THR A 8 -62.70 30.79 -17.66
CA THR A 8 -61.27 31.00 -17.93
C THR A 8 -60.45 29.75 -17.53
N LEU A 9 -59.35 29.56 -18.25
CA LEU A 9 -58.22 28.62 -18.18
C LEU A 9 -57.52 28.43 -16.81
N PHE A 10 -56.59 27.45 -16.82
CA PHE A 10 -55.41 27.20 -15.97
C PHE A 10 -55.61 26.09 -14.91
N LEU A 11 -54.68 25.16 -14.63
CA LEU A 11 -53.24 25.08 -14.91
C LEU A 11 -52.79 23.60 -14.79
N ILE A 12 -52.11 23.14 -15.83
CA ILE A 12 -51.05 22.12 -15.92
C ILE A 12 -50.62 21.52 -14.56
N GLY A 13 -51.14 20.34 -14.22
CA GLY A 13 -50.57 19.46 -13.20
C GLY A 13 -49.50 18.56 -13.81
N GLY A 14 -48.39 19.15 -14.26
CA GLY A 14 -47.22 18.42 -14.73
C GLY A 14 -46.42 17.92 -13.54
N THR A 15 -46.61 16.66 -13.16
CA THR A 15 -45.72 15.95 -12.24
C THR A 15 -44.36 15.76 -12.91
N ALA A 16 -43.49 16.76 -12.77
CA ALA A 16 -42.10 16.66 -13.17
C ALA A 16 -41.38 15.74 -12.19
N LEU A 17 -41.16 14.52 -12.66
CA LEU A 17 -40.24 13.50 -12.15
C LEU A 17 -38.87 14.14 -11.93
N PHE A 18 -38.58 14.57 -10.70
CA PHE A 18 -37.21 14.91 -10.31
C PHE A 18 -36.43 13.60 -10.14
N LEU A 19 -35.77 13.23 -11.24
CA LEU A 19 -34.72 12.21 -11.31
C LEU A 19 -33.70 12.50 -10.21
N GLN A 20 -33.60 11.56 -9.28
CA GLN A 20 -32.57 11.53 -8.26
C GLN A 20 -31.22 11.40 -8.95
N LEU A 21 -30.48 12.51 -9.08
CA LEU A 21 -29.03 12.45 -9.25
C LEU A 21 -28.42 12.02 -7.91
N ALA A 22 -28.58 10.73 -7.59
CA ALA A 22 -27.67 10.05 -6.69
C ALA A 22 -26.33 10.01 -7.44
N TRP A 23 -25.53 11.05 -7.21
CA TRP A 23 -24.12 11.01 -7.54
C TRP A 23 -23.56 9.72 -6.97
N LEU A 24 -23.06 8.88 -7.86
CA LEU A 24 -22.22 7.74 -7.59
C LEU A 24 -20.99 8.24 -6.85
N ILE A 25 -21.10 8.42 -5.54
CA ILE A 25 -19.95 8.29 -4.67
C ILE A 25 -19.66 6.79 -4.69
N ALA A 26 -18.90 6.36 -5.70
CA ALA A 26 -18.31 5.04 -5.66
C ALA A 26 -17.61 4.98 -4.29
N PRO A 27 -17.92 3.97 -3.46
CA PRO A 27 -17.13 3.76 -2.26
C PRO A 27 -15.68 3.70 -2.72
N VAL A 28 -14.84 4.62 -2.21
CA VAL A 28 -13.40 4.39 -2.16
C VAL A 28 -13.27 3.14 -1.30
N HIS A 29 -13.33 1.99 -1.95
CA HIS A 29 -12.95 0.74 -1.32
C HIS A 29 -11.49 0.97 -0.96
N ALA A 30 -11.22 1.18 0.31
CA ALA A 30 -9.87 1.01 0.85
C ALA A 30 -9.41 -0.36 0.34
N GLN A 31 -8.52 -0.35 -0.64
CA GLN A 31 -8.09 -1.57 -1.30
C GLN A 31 -7.34 -2.37 -0.23
N SER A 32 -7.98 -3.42 0.27
CA SER A 32 -7.36 -4.31 1.25
C SER A 32 -6.27 -5.08 0.52
N CYS A 33 -5.04 -4.73 0.82
CA CYS A 33 -3.85 -5.28 0.20
C CYS A 33 -3.42 -6.53 0.97
N SER A 34 -3.96 -7.68 0.61
CA SER A 34 -3.71 -8.94 1.32
C SER A 34 -2.32 -9.52 1.07
N HIS A 35 -1.64 -9.08 -0.01
CA HIS A 35 -0.31 -9.56 -0.41
C HIS A 35 0.84 -8.74 0.19
N VAL A 36 0.55 -7.67 0.94
CA VAL A 36 1.55 -6.86 1.62
C VAL A 36 1.27 -6.84 3.12
N THR A 37 2.26 -7.25 3.91
CA THR A 37 2.26 -7.04 5.36
C THR A 37 2.97 -5.74 5.67
N PHE A 38 2.26 -4.79 6.30
CA PHE A 38 2.82 -3.49 6.69
C PHE A 38 3.09 -3.44 8.19
N ARG A 39 4.32 -3.08 8.56
CA ARG A 39 4.68 -2.61 9.90
C ARG A 39 5.25 -1.20 9.79
N VAL A 40 4.49 -0.21 10.26
CA VAL A 40 4.89 1.20 10.16
C VAL A 40 5.02 1.76 11.56
N ASP A 41 6.24 1.73 12.06
CA ASP A 41 6.68 2.25 13.35
C ASP A 41 7.36 3.61 13.15
N SER A 42 6.79 4.43 12.27
CA SER A 42 7.28 5.74 11.85
C SER A 42 6.15 6.78 11.87
N THR A 43 6.53 8.03 12.09
CA THR A 43 5.65 9.21 11.96
C THR A 43 5.44 9.62 10.51
N ALA A 44 6.25 9.13 9.57
CA ALA A 44 6.10 9.38 8.15
C ALA A 44 4.86 8.68 7.57
N SER A 45 4.15 9.36 6.68
CA SER A 45 3.04 8.76 5.95
C SER A 45 3.56 7.89 4.80
N LEU A 46 3.12 6.63 4.75
CA LEU A 46 3.39 5.72 3.64
C LEU A 46 2.18 5.68 2.69
N ASP A 47 2.40 5.87 1.39
CA ASP A 47 1.38 5.62 0.37
C ASP A 47 1.20 4.10 0.19
N ARG A 48 0.32 3.52 1.00
CA ARG A 48 0.05 2.08 0.99
C ARG A 48 -0.55 1.62 -0.34
N THR A 49 -1.29 2.47 -1.04
CA THR A 49 -1.88 2.12 -2.35
C THR A 49 -0.76 1.92 -3.37
N ALA A 50 0.17 2.89 -3.47
CA ALA A 50 1.30 2.80 -4.38
C ALA A 50 2.19 1.58 -4.07
N VAL A 51 2.44 1.29 -2.79
CA VAL A 51 3.18 0.08 -2.38
C VAL A 51 2.48 -1.19 -2.85
N CYS A 52 1.16 -1.25 -2.68
CA CYS A 52 0.37 -2.42 -3.05
C CYS A 52 0.33 -2.65 -4.57
N GLU A 53 0.21 -1.58 -5.35
CA GLU A 53 0.32 -1.64 -6.81
C GLU A 53 1.72 -2.11 -7.23
N ALA A 54 2.79 -1.59 -6.61
CA ALA A 54 4.16 -2.00 -6.87
C ALA A 54 4.45 -3.46 -6.47
N ALA A 55 3.78 -3.97 -5.44
CA ALA A 55 3.92 -5.34 -4.97
C ALA A 55 3.12 -6.37 -5.79
N GLN A 56 2.15 -5.93 -6.61
CA GLN A 56 1.28 -6.83 -7.36
C GLN A 56 2.04 -7.85 -8.24
N PRO A 57 3.11 -7.50 -8.98
CA PRO A 57 3.84 -8.47 -9.80
C PRO A 57 4.52 -9.59 -9.01
N TRP A 58 4.77 -9.38 -7.72
CA TRP A 58 5.32 -10.40 -6.81
C TRP A 58 4.20 -11.29 -6.27
N ALA A 59 3.06 -10.69 -5.93
CA ALA A 59 1.87 -11.43 -5.54
C ALA A 59 1.39 -12.40 -6.62
N ASP A 60 1.45 -11.98 -7.90
CA ASP A 60 1.11 -12.83 -9.06
C ASP A 60 2.04 -14.06 -9.20
N LYS A 61 3.15 -14.10 -8.45
CA LYS A 61 4.13 -15.19 -8.39
C LYS A 61 4.12 -15.91 -7.04
N ASP A 62 3.06 -15.73 -6.24
CA ASP A 62 2.92 -16.27 -4.89
C ASP A 62 4.03 -15.79 -3.92
N ILE A 63 4.58 -14.60 -4.15
CA ILE A 63 5.57 -13.97 -3.28
C ILE A 63 4.88 -12.89 -2.44
N GLN A 64 4.99 -13.02 -1.11
CA GLN A 64 4.48 -12.03 -0.17
C GLN A 64 5.47 -10.87 -0.02
N THR A 65 4.96 -9.65 0.11
CA THR A 65 5.80 -8.48 0.39
C THR A 65 5.66 -8.08 1.85
N PHE A 66 6.79 -7.84 2.51
CA PHE A 66 6.84 -7.24 3.83
C PHE A 66 7.40 -5.82 3.72
N VAL A 67 6.76 -4.87 4.40
CA VAL A 67 7.23 -3.47 4.44
C VAL A 67 7.35 -3.04 5.89
N TYR A 68 8.59 -2.77 6.32
CA TYR A 68 8.90 -2.20 7.62
C TYR A 68 9.45 -0.78 7.47
N ILE A 69 8.76 0.21 8.01
CA ILE A 69 9.24 1.60 8.06
C ILE A 69 9.31 2.04 9.52
N THR A 70 10.45 2.59 9.95
CA THR A 70 10.65 3.03 11.33
C THR A 70 11.33 4.40 11.44
N ASP A 71 11.16 5.06 12.57
CA ASP A 71 11.99 6.22 12.97
C ASP A 71 13.14 5.81 13.90
N GLN A 72 13.34 4.51 14.14
CA GLN A 72 14.39 4.01 15.02
C GLN A 72 15.78 4.24 14.42
N VAL A 73 16.65 4.82 15.23
CA VAL A 73 18.09 4.96 14.96
C VAL A 73 18.81 3.79 15.64
N THR A 74 19.79 3.20 14.97
CA THR A 74 20.68 2.20 15.56
C THR A 74 22.12 2.69 15.51
N ASP A 75 22.98 2.20 16.41
CA ASP A 75 24.33 2.76 16.55
C ASP A 75 25.27 2.37 15.40
N ASN A 76 24.96 1.27 14.70
CA ASN A 76 25.73 0.74 13.59
C ASN A 76 24.89 -0.25 12.75
N GLU A 77 25.43 -0.61 11.59
CA GLU A 77 24.82 -1.57 10.65
C GLU A 77 24.55 -2.96 11.26
N GLY A 78 25.38 -3.44 12.19
CA GLY A 78 25.16 -4.72 12.86
C GLY A 78 23.94 -4.71 13.78
N ASP A 79 23.68 -3.59 14.45
CA ASP A 79 22.50 -3.41 15.29
C ASP A 79 21.23 -3.23 14.46
N TRP A 80 21.35 -2.64 13.27
CA TRP A 80 20.28 -2.60 12.28
C TRP A 80 19.85 -4.00 11.86
N TYR A 81 20.79 -4.85 11.44
CA TYR A 81 20.44 -6.21 11.04
C TYR A 81 19.86 -7.05 12.19
N GLN A 82 20.34 -6.86 13.42
CA GLN A 82 19.72 -7.49 14.60
C GLN A 82 18.28 -7.02 14.85
N LEU A 83 18.00 -5.72 14.62
CA LEU A 83 16.64 -5.20 14.65
C LEU A 83 15.79 -5.86 13.57
N LEU A 84 16.25 -5.90 12.33
CA LEU A 84 15.52 -6.51 11.21
C LEU A 84 15.22 -7.99 11.47
N ASP A 85 16.20 -8.78 11.91
CA ASP A 85 15.99 -10.20 12.25
C ASP A 85 14.87 -10.39 13.29
N ALA A 86 14.81 -9.52 14.30
CA ALA A 86 13.77 -9.56 15.31
C ALA A 86 12.38 -9.18 14.74
N ILE A 87 12.33 -8.16 13.88
CA ILE A 87 11.10 -7.67 13.24
C ILE A 87 10.56 -8.71 12.25
N GLU A 88 11.42 -9.32 11.43
CA GLU A 88 11.08 -10.38 10.49
C GLU A 88 10.61 -11.64 11.22
N THR A 89 11.22 -11.97 12.36
CA THR A 89 10.81 -13.10 13.21
C THR A 89 9.42 -12.87 13.80
N ASP A 90 9.16 -11.66 14.34
CA ASP A 90 7.86 -11.28 14.91
C ASP A 90 6.76 -11.26 13.83
N ALA A 91 7.10 -10.88 12.61
CA ALA A 91 6.20 -10.92 11.46
C ALA A 91 5.95 -12.35 10.91
N GLY A 92 6.73 -13.34 11.36
CA GLY A 92 6.62 -14.73 10.91
C GLY A 92 7.36 -15.05 9.61
N PHE A 93 8.22 -14.15 9.13
CA PHE A 93 9.00 -14.32 7.90
C PHE A 93 10.41 -14.85 8.13
N ARG A 94 10.82 -14.97 9.39
CA ARG A 94 12.11 -15.55 9.78
C ARG A 94 11.96 -16.59 10.88
N SER A 95 12.78 -17.64 10.81
CA SER A 95 12.94 -18.64 11.86
C SER A 95 14.43 -18.97 12.06
N GLY A 96 15.04 -18.33 13.07
CA GLY A 96 16.49 -18.36 13.26
C GLY A 96 17.20 -17.72 12.06
N GLU A 97 18.13 -18.44 11.45
CA GLU A 97 18.88 -17.99 10.27
C GLU A 97 18.10 -18.12 8.96
N ASN A 98 16.90 -18.72 8.97
CA ASN A 98 16.13 -18.98 7.75
C ASN A 98 15.09 -17.90 7.52
N PHE A 99 15.26 -17.17 6.42
CA PHE A 99 14.24 -16.26 5.89
C PHE A 99 13.27 -17.02 4.97
N ASP A 100 12.00 -16.63 4.94
CA ASP A 100 10.97 -17.29 4.14
C ASP A 100 11.34 -17.22 2.65
N PRO A 101 11.37 -18.37 1.93
CA PRO A 101 11.78 -18.41 0.54
C PRO A 101 10.86 -17.63 -0.41
N ASN A 102 9.61 -17.35 -0.01
CA ASN A 102 8.58 -16.66 -0.79
C ASN A 102 8.28 -15.25 -0.29
N VAL A 103 9.23 -14.60 0.38
CA VAL A 103 9.05 -13.23 0.89
C VAL A 103 10.05 -12.28 0.26
N LEU A 104 9.58 -11.06 -0.03
CA LEU A 104 10.40 -9.88 -0.33
C LEU A 104 10.14 -8.83 0.75
N ALA A 105 11.15 -8.46 1.52
CA ALA A 105 11.06 -7.44 2.55
C ALA A 105 11.78 -6.15 2.13
N PHE A 106 11.06 -5.03 2.20
CA PHE A 106 11.63 -3.69 2.13
C PHE A 106 11.58 -3.05 3.51
N GLU A 107 12.75 -2.64 4.01
CA GLU A 107 12.89 -2.24 5.40
C GLU A 107 13.72 -0.97 5.47
N ALA A 108 13.19 0.09 6.07
CA ALA A 108 13.86 1.39 6.07
C ALA A 108 13.62 2.19 7.34
N SER A 109 14.64 2.96 7.74
CA SER A 109 14.59 3.93 8.81
C SER A 109 14.64 5.36 8.24
N SER A 110 13.91 6.28 8.87
CA SER A 110 14.00 7.72 8.60
C SER A 110 15.24 8.39 9.22
N SER A 111 16.09 7.63 9.94
CA SER A 111 17.34 8.10 10.56
C SER A 111 18.33 8.74 9.59
N GLY A 112 18.26 8.39 8.30
CA GLY A 112 19.15 8.92 7.26
C GLY A 112 20.50 8.20 7.15
N ASP A 113 20.71 7.14 7.92
CA ASP A 113 21.91 6.31 7.81
C ASP A 113 21.89 5.51 6.49
N PRO A 114 23.01 5.46 5.74
CA PRO A 114 23.04 4.89 4.40
C PRO A 114 22.79 3.38 4.35
N TRP A 115 22.96 2.70 5.48
CA TRP A 115 22.71 1.26 5.64
C TRP A 115 21.31 0.96 6.18
N ALA A 116 20.58 1.97 6.69
CA ALA A 116 19.27 1.78 7.32
C ALA A 116 18.13 1.74 6.29
N ALA A 117 18.41 1.15 5.14
CA ALA A 117 17.48 0.88 4.06
C ALA A 117 17.93 -0.41 3.37
N THR A 118 17.13 -1.46 3.50
CA THR A 118 17.50 -2.84 3.18
C THR A 118 16.41 -3.51 2.37
N LEU A 119 16.83 -4.31 1.40
CA LEU A 119 15.96 -5.23 0.65
C LEU A 119 16.42 -6.66 0.96
N THR A 120 15.58 -7.41 1.67
CA THR A 120 15.80 -8.84 1.96
C THR A 120 14.89 -9.66 1.06
N TYR A 121 15.41 -10.71 0.44
CA TYR A 121 14.60 -11.58 -0.43
C TYR A 121 14.86 -13.05 -0.13
N GLY A 122 13.77 -13.82 -0.17
CA GLY A 122 13.77 -15.26 0.02
C GLY A 122 14.53 -15.99 -1.08
N SER A 123 14.91 -17.23 -0.80
CA SER A 123 15.75 -18.02 -1.70
C SER A 123 15.12 -18.33 -3.06
N ASN A 124 13.79 -18.25 -3.21
CA ASN A 124 13.17 -18.41 -4.53
C ASN A 124 13.39 -17.22 -5.46
N LEU A 125 13.91 -16.12 -4.93
CA LEU A 125 14.35 -14.94 -5.68
C LEU A 125 15.87 -14.93 -5.95
N PHE A 126 16.62 -15.91 -5.46
CA PHE A 126 18.05 -16.06 -5.78
C PHE A 126 18.23 -16.37 -7.26
N ASP A 127 19.33 -15.91 -7.84
CA ASP A 127 19.66 -16.03 -9.26
C ASP A 127 18.61 -15.42 -10.23
N THR A 128 17.66 -14.65 -9.70
CA THR A 128 16.75 -13.85 -10.53
C THR A 128 17.40 -12.51 -10.89
N PRO A 129 16.86 -11.78 -11.88
CA PRO A 129 17.34 -10.42 -12.16
C PRO A 129 17.29 -9.47 -10.96
N LEU A 130 16.46 -9.73 -9.94
CA LEU A 130 16.43 -8.92 -8.72
C LEU A 130 17.69 -9.10 -7.86
N ASP A 131 18.22 -10.32 -7.77
CA ASP A 131 19.43 -10.67 -7.03
C ASP A 131 20.70 -10.23 -7.80
N GLN A 132 20.68 -10.42 -9.12
CA GLN A 132 21.84 -10.19 -10.00
C GLN A 132 22.03 -8.73 -10.42
N ASN A 133 21.07 -7.85 -10.17
CA ASN A 133 21.17 -6.46 -10.57
C ASN A 133 21.86 -5.64 -9.47
N GLU A 134 23.08 -5.15 -9.73
CA GLU A 134 23.78 -4.25 -8.78
C GLU A 134 22.98 -2.98 -8.48
N SER A 135 22.10 -2.53 -9.39
CA SER A 135 21.26 -1.33 -9.18
C SER A 135 20.07 -1.51 -8.25
N SER A 136 19.60 -2.75 -7.98
CA SER A 136 18.62 -3.02 -6.92
C SER A 136 19.26 -3.07 -5.52
N ARG A 137 20.60 -3.19 -5.45
CA ARG A 137 21.38 -3.18 -4.21
C ARG A 137 21.86 -1.76 -3.82
N VAL A 138 21.76 -0.80 -4.74
CA VAL A 138 22.27 0.57 -4.57
C VAL A 138 21.26 1.57 -5.14
N GLN A 139 20.27 2.00 -4.34
CA GLN A 139 19.60 3.32 -4.45
C GLN A 139 18.47 3.47 -3.41
N ILE A 140 18.84 3.53 -2.13
CA ILE A 140 18.05 4.22 -1.11
C ILE A 140 19.01 5.11 -0.30
N ALA A 141 19.84 5.84 -1.04
CA ALA A 141 20.63 6.93 -0.50
C ALA A 141 20.51 8.05 -1.52
N ASN A 142 19.98 9.19 -1.06
CA ASN A 142 19.78 10.46 -1.77
C ASN A 142 18.41 10.65 -2.46
N ASN A 143 17.46 11.18 -1.70
CA ASN A 143 16.71 12.37 -2.07
C ASN A 143 16.53 13.26 -0.84
#